data_AF-A0A0F9FPC6-F1
#
_entry.id   AF-A0A0F9FPC6-F1
#
_cell.length_a   1.000
_cell.length_b   1.000
_cell.length_c   1.000
_cell.angle_alpha   90.00
_cell.angle_beta   90.00
_cell.angle_gamma   90.00
#
_symmetry.space_group_name_H-M   'P 1'
#
loop_
_entity.id
_entity.type
_entity.pdbx_description
1 polymer ?
#
loop_
_entity_poly.entity_id
_entity_poly.type
_entity_poly.pdbx_seq_one_letter_code
_entity_poly.pdbx_strand_id
1 'polypeptide(L)'
;MNVAPLGELVAARSSLEDPKKPQNAQMPHVSPEHIEGGSGRINWSRVRSCEEDGVISGKYVFHPGDIIYSKIRPYLNKIAVADRIGMCSADMYALVVNEDLASRSYLT
;
A
#
# COMPACT_ATOMS: atom_id res chain seq x y z
N MET A 1 17.30 -20.31 15.34
CA MET A 1 16.66 -19.39 14.38
C MET A 1 15.47 -18.79 15.09
N ASN A 2 15.41 -17.47 15.25
CA ASN A 2 14.25 -16.84 15.89
C ASN A 2 13.16 -16.71 14.84
N VAL A 3 11.95 -17.21 15.12
CA VAL A 3 10.81 -17.16 14.19
C VAL A 3 9.71 -16.38 14.88
N ALA A 4 9.21 -15.35 14.20
CA ALA A 4 8.09 -14.54 14.66
C ALA A 4 6.99 -14.50 13.59
N PRO A 5 5.71 -14.49 13.97
CA PRO A 5 4.61 -14.16 13.06
C PRO A 5 4.80 -12.77 12.44
N LEU A 6 4.44 -12.62 11.16
CA LEU A 6 4.51 -11.32 10.47
C LEU A 6 3.72 -10.23 11.21
N GLY A 7 2.58 -10.58 11.81
CA GLY A 7 1.75 -9.65 12.59
C GLY A 7 2.40 -9.11 13.87
N GLU A 8 3.51 -9.68 14.33
CA GLU A 8 4.32 -9.11 15.40
C GLU A 8 5.34 -8.08 14.88
N LEU A 9 5.63 -8.10 13.57
CA LEU A 9 6.61 -7.24 12.91
C LEU A 9 5.96 -6.06 12.19
N VAL A 10 4.67 -6.16 11.84
CA VAL A 10 3.96 -5.13 11.07
C VAL A 10 2.56 -4.86 11.62
N ALA A 11 2.08 -3.63 11.43
CA ALA A 11 0.69 -3.24 11.67
C ALA A 11 0.01 -2.84 10.37
N ALA A 12 -1.21 -3.33 10.10
CA ALA A 12 -1.99 -2.85 8.97
C ALA A 12 -2.68 -1.52 9.30
N ARG A 13 -2.63 -0.56 8.37
CA ARG A 13 -3.52 0.60 8.38
C ARG A 13 -4.96 0.07 8.34
N SER A 14 -5.80 0.47 9.30
CA SER A 14 -7.14 -0.11 9.49
C SER A 14 -8.28 0.86 9.16
N SER A 15 -8.03 2.17 9.15
CA SER A 15 -9.04 3.18 8.83
C SER A 15 -9.17 3.37 7.33
N LEU A 16 -10.38 3.14 6.81
CA LEU A 16 -10.76 3.48 5.45
C LEU A 16 -11.25 4.93 5.41
N GLU A 17 -10.65 5.72 4.53
CA GLU A 17 -11.03 7.11 4.27
C GLU A 17 -11.85 7.22 2.98
N ASP A 18 -12.79 8.17 2.96
CA ASP A 18 -13.59 8.47 1.76
C ASP A 18 -12.71 9.18 0.73
N PRO A 19 -12.47 8.58 -0.46
CA PRO A 19 -11.63 9.18 -1.50
C PRO A 19 -12.25 10.43 -2.13
N LYS A 20 -13.55 10.67 -1.95
CA LYS A 20 -14.24 11.84 -2.54
C LYS A 20 -14.10 13.11 -1.71
N LYS A 21 -13.60 13.02 -0.47
CA LYS A 21 -13.36 14.21 0.35
C LYS A 21 -12.31 15.10 -0.33
N PRO A 22 -12.44 16.44 -0.29
CA PRO A 22 -11.51 17.34 -0.98
C PRO A 22 -10.02 17.10 -0.66
N GLN A 23 -9.69 16.77 0.59
CA GLN A 23 -8.32 16.46 1.01
C GLN A 23 -7.76 15.14 0.43
N ASN A 24 -8.62 14.24 -0.03
CA ASN A 24 -8.28 12.90 -0.51
C ASN A 24 -8.42 12.77 -2.03
N ALA A 25 -9.33 13.52 -2.65
CA ALA A 25 -9.68 13.41 -4.06
C ALA A 25 -8.47 13.55 -5.00
N GLN A 26 -7.53 14.44 -4.65
CA GLN A 26 -6.30 14.66 -5.42
C GLN A 26 -5.15 13.74 -5.02
N MET A 27 -5.32 12.86 -4.02
CA MET A 27 -4.27 11.93 -3.63
C MET A 27 -4.08 10.84 -4.70
N PRO A 28 -2.83 10.40 -4.96
CA PRO A 28 -2.55 9.28 -5.84
C PRO A 28 -3.29 8.02 -5.40
N HIS A 29 -3.98 7.35 -6.33
CA HIS A 29 -4.68 6.10 -6.09
C HIS A 29 -3.87 4.90 -6.59
N VAL A 30 -3.38 4.09 -5.66
CA VAL A 30 -2.59 2.90 -5.95
C VAL A 30 -3.46 1.64 -5.84
N SER A 31 -3.48 0.89 -6.93
CA SER A 31 -4.16 -0.39 -7.08
C SER A 31 -3.15 -1.44 -7.57
N PRO A 32 -3.47 -2.74 -7.51
CA PRO A 32 -2.50 -3.79 -7.83
C PRO A 32 -1.90 -3.71 -9.24
N GLU A 33 -2.60 -3.16 -10.23
CA GLU A 33 -2.12 -2.96 -11.60
C GLU A 33 -0.99 -1.94 -11.72
N HIS A 34 -0.82 -1.07 -10.73
CA HIS A 34 0.29 -0.12 -10.67
C HIS A 34 1.58 -0.75 -10.14
N ILE A 35 1.55 -2.00 -9.66
CA ILE A 35 2.73 -2.73 -9.17
C ILE A 35 3.00 -3.92 -10.10
N GLU A 36 4.19 -3.93 -10.68
CA GLU A 36 4.69 -5.08 -11.43
C GLU A 36 5.18 -6.16 -10.45
N GLY A 37 4.80 -7.41 -10.71
CA GLY A 37 5.14 -8.54 -9.82
C GLY A 37 6.64 -8.73 -9.69
N GLY A 38 7.13 -8.86 -8.45
CA GLY A 38 8.57 -9.04 -8.17
C GLY A 38 9.44 -7.79 -8.41
N SER A 39 8.86 -6.65 -8.76
CA SER A 39 9.62 -5.42 -9.00
C SER A 39 9.98 -4.64 -7.73
N GLY A 40 9.18 -4.80 -6.67
CA GLY A 40 9.29 -4.00 -5.45
C GLY A 40 8.90 -2.53 -5.61
N ARG A 41 8.32 -2.12 -6.76
CA ARG A 41 8.14 -0.70 -7.12
C ARG A 41 6.74 -0.40 -7.64
N ILE A 42 6.25 0.80 -7.30
CA ILE A 42 5.02 1.37 -7.85
C ILE A 42 5.38 2.11 -9.15
N ASN A 43 4.65 1.83 -10.24
CA ASN A 43 4.77 2.56 -11.49
C ASN A 43 3.95 3.86 -11.42
N TRP A 44 4.55 4.90 -10.83
CA TRP A 44 3.91 6.20 -10.64
C TRP A 44 3.47 6.90 -11.93
N SER A 45 4.09 6.58 -13.08
CA SER A 45 3.66 7.16 -14.36
C SER A 45 2.26 6.72 -14.81
N ARG A 46 1.73 5.64 -14.21
CA ARG A 46 0.40 5.11 -14.48
C ARG A 46 -0.61 5.42 -13.39
N VAL A 47 -0.15 5.98 -12.26
CA VAL A 47 -1.01 6.30 -11.11
C VAL A 47 -1.72 7.62 -11.37
N ARG A 48 -3.04 7.62 -11.17
CA ARG A 48 -3.91 8.80 -11.25
C ARG A 48 -4.41 9.19 -9.87
N SER A 49 -5.07 10.34 -9.75
CA SER A 49 -5.73 10.74 -8.51
C SER A 49 -6.97 9.88 -8.23
N CYS A 50 -7.44 9.89 -6.98
CA CYS A 50 -8.70 9.24 -6.62
C CYS A 50 -9.90 9.77 -7.42
N GLU A 51 -9.91 11.08 -7.71
CA GLU A 51 -10.94 11.72 -8.53
C GLU A 51 -10.87 11.26 -9.99
N GLU A 52 -9.68 11.25 -10.60
CA GLU A 52 -9.46 10.82 -11.99
C GLU A 52 -9.79 9.34 -12.21
N ASP A 53 -9.55 8.50 -11.20
CA ASP A 53 -9.95 7.09 -11.19
C ASP A 53 -11.43 6.88 -10.86
N GLY A 54 -12.15 7.92 -10.41
CA GLY A 54 -13.57 7.84 -10.08
C GLY A 54 -13.89 6.85 -8.96
N VAL A 55 -12.95 6.59 -8.06
CA VAL A 55 -13.14 5.59 -7.00
C VAL A 55 -14.10 6.08 -5.93
N ILE A 56 -15.05 5.22 -5.54
CA ILE A 56 -16.10 5.58 -4.57
C ILE A 56 -16.00 4.83 -3.23
N SER A 57 -15.39 3.64 -3.22
CA SER A 57 -15.23 2.86 -1.99
C SER A 57 -14.12 3.43 -1.12
N GLY A 58 -14.19 3.20 0.19
CA GLY A 58 -13.14 3.62 1.11
C GLY A 58 -11.75 3.09 0.70
N LYS A 59 -10.71 3.88 0.99
CA LYS A 59 -9.31 3.56 0.67
C LYS A 59 -8.45 3.70 1.92
N TYR A 60 -7.36 2.94 2.00
CA TYR A 60 -6.38 3.14 3.05
C TYR A 60 -5.43 4.25 2.66
N VAL A 61 -5.23 5.23 3.54
CA VAL A 61 -4.14 6.19 3.39
C VAL A 61 -2.84 5.51 3.79
N PHE A 62 -1.85 5.58 2.92
CA PHE A 62 -0.49 5.12 3.19
C PHE A 62 0.50 6.27 3.18
N HIS A 63 1.59 6.10 3.89
CA HIS A 63 2.66 7.09 4.02
C HIS A 63 3.98 6.55 3.45
N PRO A 64 4.97 7.43 3.18
CA PRO A 64 6.31 6.99 2.83
C PRO A 64 6.84 5.96 3.84
N GLY A 65 7.34 4.84 3.32
CA GLY A 65 7.85 3.71 4.10
C GLY A 65 6.83 2.62 4.42
N ASP A 66 5.53 2.86 4.25
CA ASP A 66 4.55 1.78 4.33
C ASP A 66 4.79 0.77 3.19
N ILE A 67 4.63 -0.52 3.48
CA ILE A 67 4.60 -1.58 2.48
C ILE A 67 3.19 -1.67 1.91
N ILE A 68 3.07 -1.59 0.59
CA ILE A 68 1.83 -1.77 -0.15
C ILE A 68 1.82 -3.17 -0.74
N TYR A 69 0.90 -4.02 -0.30
CA TYR A 69 0.82 -5.43 -0.72
C TYR A 69 -0.58 -5.79 -1.21
N SER A 70 -0.67 -6.42 -2.39
CA SER A 70 -1.95 -6.84 -2.95
C SER A 70 -2.53 -8.07 -2.23
N LYS A 71 -3.79 -7.99 -1.78
CA LYS A 71 -4.54 -9.14 -1.24
C LYS A 71 -5.01 -10.07 -2.36
N ILE A 72 -5.22 -9.51 -3.56
CA ILE A 72 -5.76 -10.23 -4.71
C ILE A 72 -4.62 -10.85 -5.49
N ARG A 73 -4.71 -12.16 -5.75
CA ARG A 73 -3.69 -12.95 -6.46
C ARG A 73 -2.30 -12.76 -5.81
N PRO A 74 -2.14 -13.08 -4.51
CA PRO A 74 -0.90 -12.85 -3.75
C PRO A 74 0.32 -13.54 -4.38
N TYR A 75 0.12 -14.64 -5.11
CA TYR A 75 1.17 -15.35 -5.86
C TYR A 75 1.87 -14.48 -6.94
N LEU A 76 1.28 -13.36 -7.37
CA LEU A 76 1.92 -12.43 -8.29
C LEU A 76 2.98 -11.54 -7.61
N ASN A 77 3.13 -11.63 -6.29
CA ASN A 77 4.06 -10.86 -5.48
C ASN A 77 4.05 -9.35 -5.84
N LYS A 78 2.85 -8.78 -5.84
CA LYS A 78 2.63 -7.35 -6.08
C LYS A 78 2.80 -6.59 -4.78
N ILE A 79 4.07 -6.33 -4.48
CA ILE A 79 4.55 -5.65 -3.28
C ILE A 79 5.42 -4.45 -3.67
N ALA A 80 5.33 -3.36 -2.92
CA ALA A 80 6.23 -2.23 -3.05
C ALA A 80 6.33 -1.43 -1.75
N VAL A 81 7.44 -0.73 -1.55
CA VAL A 81 7.55 0.29 -0.50
C VAL A 81 7.08 1.63 -1.07
N ALA A 82 6.16 2.30 -0.38
CA ALA A 82 5.72 3.63 -0.77
C ALA A 82 6.84 4.67 -0.56
N ASP A 83 7.09 5.51 -1.56
CA ASP A 83 8.06 6.62 -1.49
C ASP A 83 7.39 7.99 -1.24
N ARG A 84 6.05 8.03 -1.25
CA ARG A 84 5.20 9.22 -1.07
C ARG A 84 3.87 8.84 -0.41
N ILE A 85 3.12 9.85 0.02
CA ILE A 85 1.75 9.67 0.52
C ILE A 85 0.78 9.36 -0.62
N GLY A 86 -0.23 8.54 -0.34
CA GLY A 86 -1.32 8.25 -1.27
C GLY A 86 -2.41 7.39 -0.65
N MET A 87 -3.32 6.90 -1.48
CA MET A 87 -4.41 6.02 -1.07
C MET A 87 -4.36 4.70 -1.83
N CYS A 88 -4.50 3.56 -1.17
CA CYS A 88 -4.57 2.27 -1.83
C CYS A 88 -5.93 1.60 -1.69
N SER A 89 -6.26 0.70 -2.63
CA SER A 89 -7.50 -0.07 -2.61
C SER A 89 -7.67 -0.84 -1.30
N ALA A 90 -8.93 -1.00 -0.85
CA ALA A 90 -9.25 -1.87 0.29
C ALA A 90 -8.83 -3.34 0.05
N ASP A 91 -8.62 -3.73 -1.22
CA ASP A 91 -8.05 -5.01 -1.64
C ASP A 91 -6.51 -5.06 -1.55
N MET A 92 -5.90 -4.10 -0.88
CA MET A 92 -4.49 -4.05 -0.57
C MET A 92 -4.29 -3.88 0.93
N TYR A 93 -3.14 -4.28 1.43
CA TYR A 93 -2.65 -3.88 2.74
C TYR A 93 -1.72 -2.69 2.56
N ALA A 94 -1.88 -1.67 3.41
CA ALA A 94 -0.81 -0.72 3.72
C ALA A 94 -0.27 -1.12 5.10
N LEU A 95 0.97 -1.58 5.14
CA LEU A 95 1.60 -2.16 6.33
C LEU A 95 2.69 -1.23 6.84
N VAL A 96 2.63 -0.91 8.12
CA VAL A 96 3.66 -0.18 8.86
C VAL A 96 4.61 -1.21 9.47
N VAL A 97 5.90 -1.09 9.17
CA VAL A 97 6.93 -1.98 9.71
C VAL A 97 7.43 -1.45 11.05
N ASN A 98 7.59 -2.34 12.03
CA ASN A 98 8.33 -2.06 13.25
C ASN A 98 9.83 -2.24 12.99
N GLU A 99 10.52 -1.12 12.69
CA GLU A 99 11.96 -1.13 12.34
C GLU A 99 12.88 -1.52 13.52
N ASP A 100 12.38 -1.52 14.76
CA ASP A 100 13.13 -2.02 15.92
C ASP A 100 13.20 -3.56 15.92
N LEU A 101 12.26 -4.23 15.24
CA LEU A 101 12.14 -5.68 15.19
C LEU A 101 12.58 -6.27 13.85
N ALA A 102 12.39 -5.54 12.74
CA ALA A 102 12.74 -6.00 11.40
C ALA A 102 13.07 -4.85 10.46
N SER A 103 14.14 -4.98 9.69
CA SER A 103 14.39 -4.07 8.57
C SER A 103 13.40 -4.32 7.45
N ARG A 104 12.71 -3.25 7.01
CA ARG A 104 11.76 -3.30 5.88
C ARG A 104 12.32 -3.95 4.61
N SER A 105 13.61 -3.80 4.34
CA SER A 105 14.27 -4.38 3.17
C SER A 105 14.20 -5.91 3.10
N TYR A 106 13.95 -6.58 4.23
CA TYR A 106 13.76 -8.04 4.29
C TYR A 106 12.29 -8.46 4.14
N LEU A 107 11.35 -7.50 4.06
CA LEU A 107 9.92 -7.75 3.94
C LEU A 107 9.36 -7.48 2.52
N THR A 108 10.20 -7.00 1.60
CA THR A 108 9.83 -6.66 0.22
C THR A 108 10.83 -7.19 -0.78
#